data_AF-A0A3A4UJI0-F1
#
_entry.id   AF-A0A3A4UJI0-F1
#
_cell.length_a   1.000
_cell.length_b   1.000
_cell.length_c   1.000
_cell.angle_alpha   90.00
_cell.angle_beta   90.00
_cell.angle_gamma   90.00
#
_symmetry.space_group_name_H-M   'P 1'
#
loop_
_entity.id
_entity.type
_entity.pdbx_description
1 polymer ?
#
loop_
_entity_poly.entity_id
_entity_poly.type
_entity_poly.pdbx_seq_one_letter_code
_entity_poly.pdbx_strand_id
1 'polypeptide(L)'
;MRFILLVLLTGCLTGAAVLPQEEGNVDVVFCDRVNCENVLREYIEHSSRLSCAQYHVEEGLAGLIMQKGALVVEGDHPVTGASVEKGSALMHNKFCVFDGRRVWTGSWNPSQGMSIPNNVVVIESKALAAAYQTEFDELAGGTFHGGKKGSAQVLFNGNLTEAYFCPEDACKKRVLGILESAEESIEFMAYSFTDDSIGKLIEKRAKDGVRVRGIFDPRKDNVYSEYERLKEWSRVAKVHHKVFIIDGKAAITGSYNPTRNGDERNDENILVLRESNVVKAFEGEFERLWLT
;
A
#
# COMPACT_ATOMS: atom_id res chain seq x y z
N MET A 1 63.91 -22.70 15.60
CA MET A 1 62.46 -22.66 15.90
C MET A 1 61.93 -21.25 15.65
N ARG A 2 61.23 -21.03 14.52
CA ARG A 2 60.41 -19.85 14.26
C ARG A 2 59.04 -20.38 13.84
N PHE A 3 58.03 -20.16 14.68
CA PHE A 3 56.64 -20.48 14.36
C PHE A 3 56.09 -19.37 13.45
N ILE A 4 55.66 -19.74 12.24
CA ILE A 4 54.84 -18.88 11.38
C ILE A 4 53.39 -19.22 11.72
N LEU A 5 52.70 -18.28 12.38
CA LEU A 5 51.27 -18.33 12.64
C LEU A 5 50.55 -17.98 11.34
N LEU A 6 50.01 -18.98 10.65
CA LEU A 6 49.16 -18.78 9.48
C LEU A 6 47.74 -18.45 9.98
N VAL A 7 47.41 -17.15 10.01
CA VAL A 7 46.03 -16.70 10.29
C VAL A 7 45.22 -16.91 9.01
N LEU A 8 44.47 -18.01 8.95
CA LEU A 8 43.41 -18.21 7.96
C LEU A 8 42.25 -17.29 8.33
N LEU A 9 42.18 -16.12 7.69
CA LEU A 9 40.96 -15.31 7.63
C LEU A 9 39.93 -16.07 6.79
N THR A 10 39.09 -16.85 7.45
CA THR A 10 37.86 -17.37 6.86
C THR A 10 36.89 -16.21 6.68
N GLY A 11 36.92 -15.59 5.50
CA GLY A 11 35.91 -14.64 5.06
C GLY A 11 34.56 -15.34 4.97
N CYS A 12 33.60 -14.90 5.78
CA CYS A 12 32.21 -15.32 5.72
C CYS A 12 31.60 -14.70 4.45
N LEU A 13 31.41 -15.50 3.40
CA LEU A 13 30.61 -15.13 2.23
C LEU A 13 29.14 -15.15 2.64
N THR A 14 28.61 -14.04 3.14
CA THR A 14 27.17 -13.82 3.20
C THR A 14 26.70 -13.62 1.75
N GLY A 15 26.19 -14.68 1.13
CA GLY A 15 25.54 -14.56 -0.18
C GLY A 15 24.39 -13.57 -0.08
N ALA A 16 24.50 -12.43 -0.76
CA ALA A 16 23.38 -11.51 -0.90
C ALA A 16 22.23 -12.27 -1.58
N ALA A 17 21.06 -12.30 -0.95
CA ALA A 17 19.88 -12.90 -1.56
C ALA A 17 19.60 -12.17 -2.88
N VAL A 18 19.60 -12.92 -3.99
CA VAL A 18 19.27 -12.37 -5.31
C VAL A 18 17.76 -12.16 -5.34
N LEU A 19 17.32 -10.92 -5.58
CA LEU A 19 15.92 -10.58 -5.72
C LEU A 19 15.32 -11.31 -6.94
N PRO A 20 14.08 -11.83 -6.85
CA PRO A 20 13.36 -12.33 -8.03
C PRO A 20 13.29 -11.24 -9.10
N GLN A 21 13.45 -11.63 -10.37
CA GLN A 21 13.29 -10.76 -11.52
C GLN A 21 12.02 -11.15 -12.26
N GLU A 22 11.16 -10.17 -12.49
CA GLU A 22 9.88 -10.36 -13.17
C GLU A 22 9.63 -9.22 -14.16
N GLU A 23 8.90 -9.51 -15.22
CA GLU A 23 8.44 -8.53 -16.20
C GLU A 23 6.94 -8.67 -16.39
N GLY A 24 6.26 -7.56 -16.63
CA GLY A 24 4.81 -7.55 -16.82
C GLY A 24 4.19 -6.17 -16.74
N ASN A 25 2.88 -6.15 -16.59
CA ASN A 25 2.12 -4.91 -16.54
C ASN A 25 1.85 -4.46 -15.10
N VAL A 26 1.84 -3.14 -14.93
CA VAL A 26 1.30 -2.46 -13.74
C VAL A 26 0.31 -1.40 -14.21
N ASP A 27 -0.95 -1.58 -13.81
CA ASP A 27 -2.04 -0.66 -14.12
C ASP A 27 -2.41 0.14 -12.88
N VAL A 28 -2.68 1.44 -13.07
CA VAL A 28 -3.24 2.32 -12.04
C VAL A 28 -4.62 2.77 -12.50
N VAL A 29 -5.62 2.52 -11.66
CA VAL A 29 -7.02 2.87 -11.92
C VAL A 29 -7.49 3.88 -10.88
N PHE A 30 -8.09 4.98 -11.33
CA PHE A 30 -8.66 6.02 -10.48
C PHE A 30 -10.19 5.87 -10.43
N CYS A 31 -10.71 5.47 -9.27
CA CYS A 31 -12.08 4.91 -9.18
C CYS A 31 -13.20 5.95 -9.15
N ASP A 32 -12.86 7.24 -9.13
CA ASP A 32 -13.81 8.34 -9.37
C ASP A 32 -14.05 8.59 -10.86
N ARG A 33 -13.21 8.00 -11.73
CA ARG A 33 -13.29 8.12 -13.19
C ARG A 33 -13.61 6.81 -13.90
N VAL A 34 -13.15 5.70 -13.32
CA VAL A 34 -13.41 4.35 -13.79
C VAL A 34 -14.20 3.61 -12.73
N ASN A 35 -15.23 2.85 -13.11
CA ASN A 35 -15.97 2.02 -12.16
C ASN A 35 -15.09 0.81 -11.75
N CYS A 36 -14.33 0.96 -10.67
CA CYS A 36 -13.45 -0.09 -10.15
C CYS A 36 -14.18 -1.36 -9.73
N GLU A 37 -15.48 -1.29 -9.40
CA GLU A 37 -16.26 -2.50 -9.13
C GLU A 37 -16.42 -3.34 -10.39
N ASN A 38 -16.71 -2.70 -11.53
CA ASN A 38 -16.79 -3.40 -12.81
C ASN A 38 -15.43 -3.98 -13.21
N VAL A 39 -14.34 -3.23 -13.03
CA VAL A 39 -12.99 -3.73 -13.31
C VAL A 39 -12.66 -4.93 -12.41
N LEU A 40 -12.99 -4.88 -11.11
CA LEU A 40 -12.78 -6.00 -10.20
C LEU A 40 -13.61 -7.23 -10.60
N ARG A 41 -14.87 -7.03 -11.03
CA ARG A 41 -15.74 -8.10 -11.55
C ARG A 41 -15.13 -8.77 -12.78
N GLU A 42 -14.57 -8.00 -13.72
CA GLU A 42 -13.86 -8.55 -14.88
C GLU A 42 -12.67 -9.41 -14.45
N TYR A 43 -11.87 -8.97 -13.48
CA TYR A 43 -10.79 -9.79 -12.94
C TYR A 43 -11.28 -11.08 -12.28
N ILE A 44 -12.37 -11.03 -11.49
CA ILE A 44 -12.99 -12.20 -10.88
C ILE A 44 -13.48 -13.18 -11.96
N GLU A 45 -14.18 -12.68 -12.98
CA GLU A 45 -14.73 -13.49 -14.08
C GLU A 45 -13.64 -14.23 -14.85
N HIS A 46 -12.50 -13.59 -15.08
CA HIS A 46 -11.37 -14.16 -15.85
C HIS A 46 -10.34 -14.92 -15.00
N SER A 47 -10.56 -15.06 -13.69
CA SER A 47 -9.69 -15.83 -12.80
C SER A 47 -10.27 -17.22 -12.50
N SER A 48 -9.38 -18.19 -12.29
CA SER A 48 -9.78 -19.55 -11.89
C SER A 48 -9.94 -19.68 -10.37
N ARG A 49 -9.09 -18.97 -9.62
CA ARG A 49 -9.15 -18.87 -8.16
C ARG A 49 -8.75 -17.49 -7.68
N LEU A 50 -9.27 -17.10 -6.53
CA LEU A 50 -8.84 -15.86 -5.89
C LEU A 50 -8.95 -15.89 -4.36
N SER A 51 -8.22 -14.97 -3.74
CA SER A 51 -8.23 -14.70 -2.30
C SER A 51 -8.33 -13.19 -2.11
N CYS A 52 -9.37 -12.69 -1.43
CA CYS A 52 -9.57 -11.26 -1.22
C CYS A 52 -9.69 -10.91 0.27
N ALA A 53 -8.97 -9.88 0.71
CA ALA A 53 -9.17 -9.22 1.99
C ALA A 53 -9.76 -7.84 1.73
N GLN A 54 -10.99 -7.60 2.17
CA GLN A 54 -11.72 -6.37 1.89
C GLN A 54 -12.32 -5.81 3.17
N TYR A 55 -11.86 -4.62 3.58
CA TYR A 55 -12.42 -3.90 4.71
C TYR A 55 -13.95 -3.74 4.63
N HIS A 56 -14.49 -3.38 3.45
CA HIS A 56 -15.94 -3.32 3.25
C HIS A 56 -16.30 -3.67 1.80
N VAL A 57 -17.17 -4.67 1.64
CA VAL A 57 -17.63 -5.18 0.35
C VAL A 57 -19.14 -5.44 0.39
N GLU A 58 -19.83 -5.06 -0.68
CA GLU A 58 -21.28 -5.30 -0.84
C GLU A 58 -21.58 -6.78 -1.09
N GLU A 59 -22.73 -7.28 -0.59
CA GLU A 59 -23.10 -8.70 -0.63
C GLU A 59 -22.99 -9.33 -2.03
N GLY A 60 -23.41 -8.60 -3.07
CA GLY A 60 -23.39 -9.10 -4.44
C GLY A 60 -21.98 -9.36 -4.98
N LEU A 61 -21.02 -8.49 -4.67
CA LEU A 61 -19.62 -8.68 -5.05
C LEU A 61 -18.95 -9.74 -4.17
N ALA A 62 -19.27 -9.75 -2.87
CA ALA A 62 -18.77 -10.75 -1.94
C ALA A 62 -19.17 -12.17 -2.37
N GLY A 63 -20.42 -12.34 -2.81
CA GLY A 63 -20.92 -13.59 -3.38
C GLY A 63 -20.12 -14.06 -4.60
N LEU A 64 -19.75 -13.16 -5.52
CA LEU A 64 -18.91 -13.51 -6.67
C LEU A 64 -17.49 -13.94 -6.26
N ILE A 65 -16.90 -13.25 -5.28
CA ILE A 65 -15.58 -13.62 -4.75
C ILE A 65 -15.63 -15.04 -4.18
N MET A 66 -16.62 -15.32 -3.33
CA MET A 66 -16.75 -16.60 -2.63
C MET A 66 -17.15 -17.76 -3.56
N GLN A 67 -17.75 -17.50 -4.72
CA GLN A 67 -18.00 -18.55 -5.72
C GLN A 67 -16.71 -19.13 -6.33
N LYS A 68 -15.62 -18.36 -6.33
CA LYS A 68 -14.36 -18.72 -6.99
C LYS A 68 -13.18 -18.80 -6.01
N GLY A 69 -13.40 -18.54 -4.73
CA GLY A 69 -12.30 -18.24 -3.83
C GLY A 69 -12.73 -18.06 -2.38
N ALA A 70 -11.90 -17.33 -1.65
CA ALA A 70 -12.11 -17.03 -0.24
C ALA A 70 -12.04 -15.53 0.03
N LEU A 71 -12.74 -15.11 1.07
CA LEU A 71 -12.92 -13.72 1.45
C LEU A 71 -12.67 -13.54 2.95
N VAL A 72 -11.89 -12.51 3.29
CA VAL A 72 -11.77 -11.97 4.66
C VAL A 72 -12.40 -10.57 4.69
N VAL A 73 -13.22 -10.29 5.69
CA VAL A 73 -13.88 -8.98 5.90
C VAL A 73 -13.72 -8.46 7.32
N GLU A 74 -13.95 -7.17 7.49
CA GLU A 74 -14.04 -6.49 8.78
C GLU A 74 -15.29 -6.90 9.56
N GLY A 75 -15.20 -6.94 10.90
CA GLY A 75 -16.28 -7.34 11.79
C GLY A 75 -17.51 -6.46 11.74
N ASP A 76 -17.32 -5.17 11.49
CA ASP A 76 -18.39 -4.20 11.29
C ASP A 76 -19.15 -4.38 9.96
N HIS A 77 -18.62 -5.21 9.06
CA HIS A 77 -19.15 -5.49 7.73
C HIS A 77 -19.17 -7.00 7.41
N PRO A 78 -19.84 -7.83 8.24
CA PRO A 78 -19.73 -9.27 8.12
C PRO A 78 -20.45 -9.78 6.87
N VAL A 79 -19.83 -10.75 6.19
CA VAL A 79 -20.43 -11.47 5.07
C VAL A 79 -20.57 -12.94 5.44
N THR A 80 -21.74 -13.52 5.20
CA THR A 80 -21.98 -14.94 5.48
C THR A 80 -21.03 -15.81 4.66
N GLY A 81 -20.24 -16.64 5.35
CA GLY A 81 -19.27 -17.57 4.74
C GLY A 81 -17.85 -17.02 4.59
N ALA A 82 -17.64 -15.72 4.81
CA ALA A 82 -16.30 -15.12 4.87
C ALA A 82 -15.64 -15.37 6.24
N SER A 83 -14.31 -15.30 6.28
CA SER A 83 -13.58 -15.08 7.54
C SER A 83 -13.78 -13.64 7.99
N VAL A 84 -13.96 -13.42 9.28
CA VAL A 84 -14.38 -12.13 9.83
C VAL A 84 -13.47 -11.75 11.00
N GLU A 85 -12.85 -10.57 10.93
CA GLU A 85 -12.17 -9.92 12.05
C GLU A 85 -13.20 -9.57 13.13
N LYS A 86 -12.93 -9.76 14.43
CA LYS A 86 -13.92 -9.52 15.51
C LYS A 86 -13.38 -8.68 16.66
N GLY A 87 -12.19 -8.13 16.50
CA GLY A 87 -11.45 -7.34 17.46
C GLY A 87 -11.87 -5.87 17.45
N SER A 88 -11.01 -5.05 18.07
CA SER A 88 -11.21 -3.60 18.17
C SER A 88 -10.26 -2.78 17.29
N ALA A 89 -9.37 -3.48 16.60
CA ALA A 89 -8.53 -2.93 15.54
C ALA A 89 -9.06 -3.47 14.20
N LEU A 90 -8.78 -2.78 13.11
CA LEU A 90 -9.45 -3.05 11.84
C LEU A 90 -8.61 -3.99 10.96
N MET A 91 -9.24 -4.96 10.31
CA MET A 91 -8.72 -5.58 9.08
C MET A 91 -8.93 -4.58 7.94
N HIS A 92 -8.02 -3.63 7.80
CA HIS A 92 -8.17 -2.50 6.89
C HIS A 92 -7.53 -2.76 5.51
N ASN A 93 -7.17 -4.00 5.21
CA ASN A 93 -6.71 -4.42 3.90
C ASN A 93 -7.80 -4.27 2.81
N LYS A 94 -7.36 -4.01 1.57
CA LYS A 94 -8.19 -3.85 0.36
C LYS A 94 -7.48 -4.50 -0.83
N PHE A 95 -7.26 -5.80 -0.76
CA PHE A 95 -6.51 -6.50 -1.80
C PHE A 95 -7.19 -7.78 -2.28
N CYS A 96 -6.81 -8.21 -3.47
CA CYS A 96 -7.12 -9.54 -3.99
C CYS A 96 -5.89 -10.13 -4.68
N VAL A 97 -5.70 -11.44 -4.50
CA VAL A 97 -4.73 -12.25 -5.24
C VAL A 97 -5.50 -13.09 -6.25
N PHE A 98 -5.12 -13.00 -7.53
CA PHE A 98 -5.73 -13.77 -8.61
C PHE A 98 -4.75 -14.80 -9.15
N ASP A 99 -5.18 -16.06 -9.17
CA ASP A 99 -4.45 -17.22 -9.70
C ASP A 99 -3.02 -17.42 -9.14
N GLY A 100 -2.66 -16.74 -8.05
CA GLY A 100 -1.31 -16.74 -7.47
C GLY A 100 -0.27 -16.01 -8.33
N ARG A 101 -0.68 -15.09 -9.21
CA ARG A 101 0.23 -14.37 -10.12
C ARG A 101 -0.06 -12.88 -10.28
N ARG A 102 -1.16 -12.40 -9.72
CA ARG A 102 -1.60 -11.01 -9.86
C ARG A 102 -2.14 -10.50 -8.54
N VAL A 103 -1.78 -9.26 -8.23
CA VAL A 103 -2.25 -8.54 -7.04
C VAL A 103 -3.08 -7.36 -7.50
N TRP A 104 -4.24 -7.19 -6.89
CA TRP A 104 -5.03 -5.96 -6.86
C TRP A 104 -4.92 -5.38 -5.47
N THR A 105 -4.55 -4.11 -5.32
CA THR A 105 -4.56 -3.44 -4.02
C THR A 105 -4.71 -1.92 -4.21
N GLY A 106 -4.95 -1.17 -3.14
CA GLY A 106 -5.00 0.29 -3.19
C GLY A 106 -5.81 0.89 -2.06
N SER A 107 -6.30 2.10 -2.30
CA SER A 107 -7.04 2.87 -1.31
C SER A 107 -8.57 2.74 -1.43
N TRP A 108 -9.04 2.05 -2.47
CA TRP A 108 -10.45 1.87 -2.78
C TRP A 108 -11.11 0.78 -1.93
N ASN A 109 -12.31 1.04 -1.42
CA ASN A 109 -13.20 0.01 -0.89
C ASN A 109 -14.32 -0.24 -1.90
N PRO A 110 -14.72 -1.48 -2.17
CA PRO A 110 -15.85 -1.77 -3.06
C PRO A 110 -17.17 -1.06 -2.71
N SER A 111 -17.43 -0.82 -1.43
CA SER A 111 -18.60 -0.06 -0.99
C SER A 111 -18.55 1.44 -1.36
N GLN A 112 -17.38 1.94 -1.77
CA GLN A 112 -17.20 3.34 -2.17
C GLN A 112 -17.52 3.46 -3.65
N GLY A 113 -18.68 4.05 -3.96
CA GLY A 113 -19.00 4.48 -5.32
C GLY A 113 -18.03 5.54 -5.85
N MET A 114 -18.27 6.02 -7.06
CA MET A 114 -17.33 6.88 -7.81
C MET A 114 -17.25 8.35 -7.34
N SER A 115 -17.76 8.68 -6.16
CA SER A 115 -17.92 10.08 -5.70
C SER A 115 -16.71 10.67 -4.97
N ILE A 116 -15.63 9.90 -4.83
CA ILE A 116 -14.43 10.28 -4.07
C ILE A 116 -13.18 9.76 -4.80
N PRO A 117 -12.23 10.64 -5.17
CA PRO A 117 -10.95 10.24 -5.76
C PRO A 117 -10.22 9.21 -4.88
N ASN A 118 -9.88 8.07 -5.45
CA ASN A 118 -9.16 6.98 -4.80
C ASN A 118 -8.51 6.11 -5.90
N ASN A 119 -7.64 5.16 -5.52
CA ASN A 119 -6.90 4.36 -6.49
C ASN A 119 -6.98 2.86 -6.24
N VAL A 120 -6.69 2.14 -7.31
CA VAL A 120 -6.31 0.73 -7.35
C VAL A 120 -5.03 0.61 -8.19
N VAL A 121 -4.13 -0.27 -7.76
CA VAL A 121 -3.00 -0.78 -8.52
C VAL A 121 -3.24 -2.26 -8.81
N VAL A 122 -3.06 -2.67 -10.06
CA VAL A 122 -3.05 -4.07 -10.46
C VAL A 122 -1.69 -4.42 -11.04
N ILE A 123 -1.01 -5.42 -10.46
CA ILE A 123 0.34 -5.84 -10.85
C ILE A 123 0.41 -7.34 -11.09
N GLU A 124 0.98 -7.76 -12.22
CA GLU A 124 1.21 -9.16 -12.56
C GLU A 124 2.55 -9.68 -12.02
N SER A 125 2.64 -9.85 -10.71
CA SER A 125 3.84 -10.36 -10.04
C SER A 125 3.55 -11.63 -9.23
N LYS A 126 4.32 -12.70 -9.45
CA LYS A 126 4.20 -13.95 -8.67
C LYS A 126 4.83 -13.79 -7.29
N ALA A 127 5.98 -13.10 -7.22
CA ALA A 127 6.64 -12.79 -5.96
C ALA A 127 5.74 -11.99 -5.03
N LEU A 128 5.11 -10.92 -5.52
CA LEU A 128 4.15 -10.14 -4.73
C LEU A 128 2.87 -10.94 -4.44
N ALA A 129 2.33 -11.65 -5.42
CA ALA A 129 1.14 -12.49 -5.20
C ALA A 129 1.35 -13.54 -4.11
N ALA A 130 2.54 -14.14 -4.01
CA ALA A 130 2.86 -15.08 -2.95
C ALA A 130 2.91 -14.42 -1.56
N ALA A 131 3.40 -13.18 -1.47
CA ALA A 131 3.44 -12.42 -0.23
C ALA A 131 2.04 -12.01 0.24
N TYR A 132 1.23 -11.45 -0.66
CA TYR A 132 -0.18 -11.13 -0.37
C TYR A 132 -1.02 -12.38 -0.09
N GLN A 133 -0.69 -13.54 -0.69
CA GLN A 133 -1.34 -14.80 -0.35
C GLN A 133 -0.96 -15.26 1.06
N THR A 134 0.31 -15.09 1.46
CA THR A 134 0.76 -15.42 2.82
C THR A 134 0.00 -14.59 3.84
N GLU A 135 -0.10 -13.27 3.62
CA GLU A 135 -0.90 -12.36 4.44
C GLU A 135 -2.37 -12.82 4.50
N PHE A 136 -2.98 -13.11 3.34
CA PHE A 136 -4.36 -13.59 3.29
C PHE A 136 -4.55 -14.88 4.10
N ASP A 137 -3.63 -15.83 4.01
CA ASP A 137 -3.73 -17.11 4.71
C ASP A 137 -3.64 -16.93 6.24
N GLU A 138 -2.87 -15.95 6.72
CA GLU A 138 -2.83 -15.58 8.15
C GLU A 138 -4.17 -15.00 8.62
N LEU A 139 -4.70 -14.02 7.87
CA LEU A 139 -6.00 -13.40 8.14
C LEU A 139 -7.15 -14.42 8.09
N ALA A 140 -7.18 -15.27 7.06
CA ALA A 140 -8.19 -16.31 6.89
C ALA A 140 -8.10 -17.38 8.00
N GLY A 141 -6.89 -17.63 8.51
CA GLY A 141 -6.61 -18.48 9.66
C GLY A 141 -6.95 -17.84 11.02
N GLY A 142 -7.36 -16.58 11.05
CA GLY A 142 -7.77 -15.85 12.26
C GLY A 142 -6.64 -15.13 12.98
N THR A 143 -5.48 -14.95 12.34
CA THR A 143 -4.39 -14.12 12.86
C THR A 143 -4.56 -12.72 12.29
N PHE A 144 -4.86 -11.76 13.17
CA PHE A 144 -5.10 -10.35 12.85
C PHE A 144 -4.24 -9.47 13.77
N HIS A 145 -3.98 -8.24 13.34
CA HIS A 145 -3.24 -7.19 14.06
C HIS A 145 -1.80 -7.60 14.39
N GLY A 146 -1.17 -8.31 13.47
CA GLY A 146 0.14 -8.91 13.62
C GLY A 146 0.23 -10.24 12.89
N GLY A 147 1.35 -10.92 13.05
CA GLY A 147 1.56 -12.19 12.38
C GLY A 147 3.03 -12.43 12.13
N LYS A 148 3.33 -13.18 11.07
CA LYS A 148 4.71 -13.31 10.61
C LYS A 148 5.00 -12.21 9.60
N LYS A 149 6.21 -11.69 9.66
CA LYS A 149 6.72 -10.77 8.64
C LYS A 149 6.59 -11.38 7.25
N GLY A 150 5.86 -10.70 6.37
CA GLY A 150 5.46 -11.16 5.05
C GLY A 150 6.00 -10.33 3.89
N SER A 151 6.77 -9.27 4.17
CA SER A 151 7.24 -8.34 3.12
C SER A 151 7.93 -9.03 1.94
N ALA A 152 7.74 -8.48 0.75
CA ALA A 152 8.35 -8.95 -0.48
C ALA A 152 9.06 -7.84 -1.24
N GLN A 153 10.12 -8.23 -1.95
CA GLN A 153 10.87 -7.38 -2.86
C GLN A 153 11.11 -8.14 -4.16
N VAL A 154 10.90 -7.46 -5.28
CA VAL A 154 11.09 -7.99 -6.64
C VAL A 154 11.72 -6.90 -7.50
N LEU A 155 12.61 -7.29 -8.41
CA LEU A 155 13.02 -6.43 -9.52
C LEU A 155 12.00 -6.61 -10.65
N PHE A 156 10.99 -5.73 -10.66
CA PHE A 156 9.90 -5.74 -11.63
C PHE A 156 10.19 -4.76 -12.77
N ASN A 157 10.23 -5.23 -14.01
CA ASN A 157 10.66 -4.44 -15.18
C ASN A 157 11.99 -3.69 -14.93
N GLY A 158 12.91 -4.33 -14.20
CA GLY A 158 14.21 -3.74 -13.82
C GLY A 158 14.19 -2.73 -12.67
N ASN A 159 13.03 -2.43 -12.08
CA ASN A 159 12.88 -1.52 -10.94
C ASN A 159 12.56 -2.29 -9.66
N LEU A 160 13.04 -1.79 -8.51
CA LEU A 160 12.69 -2.37 -7.22
C LEU A 160 11.23 -2.05 -6.87
N THR A 161 10.43 -3.10 -6.68
CA THR A 161 9.04 -3.04 -6.22
C THR A 161 8.88 -3.86 -4.95
N GLU A 162 8.16 -3.31 -3.99
CA GLU A 162 8.16 -3.80 -2.61
C GLU A 162 6.75 -3.80 -2.02
N ALA A 163 6.40 -4.84 -1.28
CA ALA A 163 5.17 -4.91 -0.50
C ALA A 163 5.49 -5.14 0.97
N TYR A 164 4.74 -4.50 1.86
CA TYR A 164 4.85 -4.62 3.31
C TYR A 164 3.47 -4.68 3.95
N PHE A 165 3.36 -5.46 5.03
CA PHE A 165 2.14 -5.67 5.79
C PHE A 165 2.32 -5.16 7.22
N CYS A 166 1.32 -4.42 7.71
CA CYS A 166 1.33 -3.80 9.02
C CYS A 166 0.32 -4.49 9.91
N PRO A 167 0.63 -4.66 11.21
CA PRO A 167 1.74 -4.01 11.94
C PRO A 167 3.12 -4.71 11.88
N GLU A 168 3.22 -5.96 11.42
CA GLU A 168 4.43 -6.79 11.57
C GLU A 168 5.66 -6.33 10.77
N ASP A 169 5.49 -5.68 9.62
CA ASP A 169 6.61 -5.23 8.78
C ASP A 169 7.05 -3.77 9.02
N ALA A 170 6.42 -3.06 9.96
CA ALA A 170 6.73 -1.67 10.30
C ALA A 170 6.69 -0.73 9.08
N CYS A 171 5.54 -0.64 8.39
CA CYS A 171 5.36 0.14 7.16
C CYS A 171 5.78 1.59 7.32
N LYS A 172 5.51 2.22 8.47
CA LYS A 172 5.96 3.58 8.80
C LYS A 172 7.47 3.73 8.67
N LYS A 173 8.25 2.76 9.14
CA LYS A 173 9.72 2.78 9.01
C LYS A 173 10.13 2.80 7.54
N ARG A 174 9.44 2.04 6.69
CA ARG A 174 9.71 2.04 5.26
C ARG A 174 9.34 3.37 4.61
N VAL A 175 8.15 3.91 4.92
CA VAL A 175 7.68 5.22 4.43
C VAL A 175 8.68 6.33 4.81
N LEU A 176 9.08 6.41 6.08
CA LEU A 176 10.09 7.37 6.55
C LEU A 176 11.41 7.23 5.79
N GLY A 177 11.91 6.00 5.61
CA GLY A 177 13.16 5.76 4.90
C GLY A 177 13.14 6.23 3.43
N ILE A 178 11.99 6.15 2.76
CA ILE A 178 11.83 6.64 1.38
C ILE A 178 11.70 8.17 1.36
N LEU A 179 10.90 8.75 2.26
CA LEU A 179 10.75 10.21 2.36
C LEU A 179 12.05 10.91 2.75
N GLU A 180 12.88 10.29 3.58
CA GLU A 180 14.20 10.82 3.96
C GLU A 180 15.13 10.93 2.75
N SER A 181 14.98 10.02 1.76
CA SER A 181 15.79 9.99 0.54
C SER A 181 15.34 10.99 -0.55
N ALA A 182 14.26 11.75 -0.34
CA ALA A 182 13.73 12.68 -1.33
C ALA A 182 14.69 13.85 -1.59
N GLU A 183 15.17 14.03 -2.81
CA GLU A 183 16.12 15.08 -3.18
C GLU A 183 15.46 16.29 -3.87
N GLU A 184 14.36 16.07 -4.59
CA GLU A 184 13.77 17.04 -5.50
C GLU A 184 12.35 17.45 -5.08
N SER A 185 11.48 16.48 -4.79
CA SER A 185 10.09 16.74 -4.45
C SER A 185 9.41 15.66 -3.64
N ILE A 186 8.46 16.07 -2.80
CA ILE A 186 7.50 15.18 -2.13
C ILE A 186 6.09 15.68 -2.43
N GLU A 187 5.28 14.80 -3.01
CA GLU A 187 3.86 15.06 -3.25
C GLU A 187 3.03 14.01 -2.53
N PHE A 188 1.91 14.39 -1.92
CA PHE A 188 1.07 13.42 -1.24
C PHE A 188 -0.42 13.73 -1.32
N MET A 189 -1.23 12.68 -1.32
CA MET A 189 -2.68 12.73 -1.24
C MET A 189 -3.12 11.81 -0.11
N ALA A 190 -3.63 12.38 0.97
CA ALA A 190 -3.88 11.63 2.20
C ALA A 190 -5.32 11.82 2.70
N TYR A 191 -6.04 10.71 2.81
CA TYR A 191 -7.34 10.67 3.44
C TYR A 191 -7.27 11.01 4.93
N SER A 192 -6.39 10.34 5.68
CA SER A 192 -6.15 10.61 7.09
C SER A 192 -4.65 10.61 7.34
N PHE A 193 -4.16 11.69 7.94
CA PHE A 193 -2.73 11.87 8.21
C PHE A 193 -2.54 12.54 9.55
N THR A 194 -2.11 11.75 10.53
CA THR A 194 -1.90 12.16 11.94
C THR A 194 -0.57 11.63 12.51
N ASP A 195 0.28 11.03 11.68
CA ASP A 195 1.60 10.59 12.11
C ASP A 195 2.58 11.76 12.19
N ASP A 196 2.84 12.21 13.41
CA ASP A 196 3.72 13.34 13.71
C ASP A 196 5.16 13.16 13.20
N SER A 197 5.68 11.93 13.13
CA SER A 197 7.04 11.73 12.64
C SER A 197 7.16 11.85 11.13
N ILE A 198 6.15 11.37 10.38
CA ILE A 198 6.07 11.57 8.94
C ILE A 198 5.83 13.06 8.65
N GLY A 199 4.92 13.71 9.38
CA GLY A 199 4.66 15.14 9.26
C GLY A 199 5.91 16.00 9.51
N LYS A 200 6.63 15.75 10.60
CA LYS A 200 7.90 16.43 10.92
C LYS A 200 8.97 16.21 9.86
N LEU A 201 9.08 15.00 9.31
CA LEU A 201 10.05 14.71 8.26
C LEU A 201 9.73 15.53 7.00
N ILE A 202 8.47 15.54 6.56
CA ILE A 202 8.05 16.30 5.37
C ILE A 202 8.28 17.81 5.59
N GLU A 203 7.91 18.34 6.75
CA GLU A 203 8.18 19.75 7.13
C GLU A 203 9.68 20.07 7.06
N LYS A 204 10.52 19.17 7.59
CA LYS A 204 11.98 19.31 7.53
C LYS A 204 12.48 19.31 6.09
N ARG A 205 12.07 18.35 5.25
CA ARG A 205 12.47 18.30 3.83
C ARG A 205 12.07 19.58 3.09
N ALA A 206 10.88 20.10 3.37
CA ALA A 206 10.41 21.36 2.79
C ALA A 206 11.32 22.54 3.16
N LYS A 207 11.69 22.65 4.45
CA LYS A 207 12.63 23.68 4.94
C LYS A 207 14.05 23.52 4.39
N ASP A 208 14.45 22.29 4.07
CA ASP A 208 15.73 21.97 3.44
C ASP A 208 15.73 22.20 1.91
N GLY A 209 14.63 22.69 1.33
CA GLY A 209 14.53 23.07 -0.08
C GLY A 209 13.92 22.04 -1.02
N VAL A 210 13.48 20.87 -0.50
CA VAL A 210 12.69 19.91 -1.28
C VAL A 210 11.33 20.52 -1.59
N ARG A 211 10.87 20.44 -2.84
CA ARG A 211 9.54 20.95 -3.22
C ARG A 211 8.45 20.05 -2.65
N VAL A 212 7.72 20.53 -1.64
CA VAL A 212 6.60 19.80 -1.04
C VAL A 212 5.26 20.34 -1.52
N ARG A 213 4.34 19.43 -1.91
CA ARG A 213 2.93 19.74 -2.16
C ARG A 213 2.01 18.64 -1.59
N GLY A 214 1.03 19.01 -0.77
CA GLY A 214 0.16 18.04 -0.08
C GLY A 214 -1.33 18.28 -0.27
N ILE A 215 -2.12 17.21 -0.40
CA ILE A 215 -3.58 17.27 -0.40
C ILE A 215 -4.11 16.49 0.81
N PHE A 216 -4.80 17.18 1.70
CA PHE A 216 -5.51 16.59 2.84
C PHE A 216 -7.01 16.51 2.56
N ASP A 217 -7.64 15.43 3.01
CA ASP A 217 -9.10 15.36 3.02
C ASP A 217 -9.70 16.15 4.20
N PRO A 218 -10.61 17.12 3.95
CA PRO A 218 -11.16 17.97 5.00
C PRO A 218 -12.06 17.21 6.00
N ARG A 219 -12.53 16.00 5.67
CA ARG A 219 -13.36 15.18 6.59
C ARG A 219 -12.53 14.52 7.68
N LYS A 220 -11.20 14.51 7.55
CA LYS A 220 -10.27 13.99 8.55
C LYS A 220 -9.41 15.06 9.19
N ASP A 221 -9.62 16.32 8.82
CA ASP A 221 -8.96 17.44 9.46
C ASP A 221 -9.54 17.65 10.88
N ASN A 222 -8.73 17.29 11.87
CA ASN A 222 -9.05 17.38 13.29
C ASN A 222 -7.79 17.85 14.04
N VAL A 223 -7.85 18.05 15.36
CA VAL A 223 -6.72 18.59 16.14
C VAL A 223 -5.43 17.74 16.06
N TYR A 224 -5.53 16.46 15.70
CA TYR A 224 -4.39 15.56 15.51
C TYR A 224 -3.91 15.48 14.06
N SER A 225 -4.57 16.17 13.13
CA SER A 225 -4.20 16.24 11.72
C SER A 225 -2.86 16.95 11.55
N GLU A 226 -2.00 16.43 10.67
CA GLU A 226 -0.76 17.09 10.27
C GLU A 226 -1.00 18.29 9.32
N TYR A 227 -2.26 18.59 8.97
CA TYR A 227 -2.58 19.70 8.08
C TYR A 227 -2.09 21.04 8.61
N GLU A 228 -2.30 21.37 9.89
CA GLU A 228 -1.83 22.67 10.43
C GLU A 228 -0.30 22.78 10.43
N ARG A 229 0.43 21.67 10.61
CA ARG A 229 1.90 21.65 10.46
C ARG A 229 2.32 21.91 9.01
N LEU A 230 1.65 21.28 8.05
CA LEU A 230 2.05 21.28 6.65
C LEU A 230 1.27 22.29 5.79
N LYS A 231 0.53 23.20 6.42
CA LYS A 231 -0.42 24.11 5.79
C LYS A 231 0.20 24.98 4.70
N GLU A 232 1.43 25.43 4.90
CA GLU A 232 2.16 26.27 3.93
C GLU A 232 2.45 25.53 2.62
N TRP A 233 2.52 24.20 2.64
CA TRP A 233 2.81 23.34 1.49
C TRP A 233 1.61 22.54 1.02
N SER A 234 0.41 22.78 1.59
CA SER A 234 -0.72 21.88 1.41
C SER A 234 -2.01 22.61 1.08
N ARG A 235 -2.96 21.86 0.50
CA ARG A 235 -4.34 22.26 0.24
C ARG A 235 -5.30 21.21 0.78
N VAL A 236 -6.57 21.59 0.87
CA VAL A 236 -7.65 20.68 1.23
C VAL A 236 -8.51 20.38 0.01
N ALA A 237 -8.75 19.10 -0.26
CA ALA A 237 -9.67 18.66 -1.29
C ALA A 237 -10.23 17.28 -0.89
N LYS A 238 -11.44 16.95 -1.36
CA LYS A 238 -12.06 15.66 -1.04
C LYS A 238 -11.28 14.54 -1.76
N VAL A 239 -10.57 13.71 -1.00
CA VAL A 239 -9.77 12.58 -1.50
C VAL A 239 -9.89 11.38 -0.57
N HIS A 240 -9.71 10.18 -1.08
CA HIS A 240 -9.56 8.94 -0.29
C HIS A 240 -8.29 8.18 -0.67
N HIS A 241 -7.35 8.85 -1.35
CA HIS A 241 -6.01 8.35 -1.58
C HIS A 241 -5.23 8.19 -0.28
N LYS A 242 -4.27 7.27 -0.31
CA LYS A 242 -3.12 7.24 0.57
C LYS A 242 -1.91 7.06 -0.32
N VAL A 243 -1.37 8.18 -0.79
CA VAL A 243 -0.31 8.20 -1.80
C VAL A 243 0.78 9.16 -1.36
N PHE A 244 2.03 8.70 -1.48
CA PHE A 244 3.22 9.56 -1.50
C PHE A 244 3.92 9.37 -2.85
N ILE A 245 4.38 10.46 -3.46
CA ILE A 245 5.18 10.49 -4.68
C ILE A 245 6.49 11.20 -4.33
N ILE A 246 7.62 10.58 -4.65
CA ILE A 246 8.95 11.04 -4.28
C ILE A 246 9.79 11.20 -5.54
N ASP A 247 10.28 12.42 -5.78
CA ASP A 247 11.19 12.83 -6.86
C ASP A 247 10.76 12.44 -8.28
N GLY A 248 9.48 12.17 -8.52
CA GLY A 248 9.01 11.58 -9.78
C GLY A 248 9.63 10.20 -10.09
N LYS A 249 10.16 9.52 -9.06
CA LYS A 249 10.89 8.24 -9.15
C LYS A 249 10.24 7.11 -8.38
N ALA A 250 9.47 7.41 -7.34
CA ALA A 250 8.78 6.40 -6.54
C ALA A 250 7.36 6.86 -6.17
N ALA A 251 6.45 5.90 -6.10
CA ALA A 251 5.12 6.06 -5.53
C ALA A 251 4.90 5.03 -4.42
N ILE A 252 4.29 5.44 -3.32
CA ILE A 252 3.83 4.56 -2.24
C ILE A 252 2.31 4.64 -2.21
N THR A 253 1.64 3.50 -2.26
CA THR A 253 0.18 3.44 -2.04
C THR A 253 -0.22 2.16 -1.31
N GLY A 254 -1.52 1.91 -1.17
CA GLY A 254 -2.09 0.78 -0.44
C GLY A 254 -3.26 1.21 0.43
N SER A 255 -3.56 0.40 1.44
CA SER A 255 -4.66 0.69 2.37
C SER A 255 -4.24 1.59 3.54
N TYR A 256 -2.93 1.64 3.81
CA TYR A 256 -2.30 2.33 4.94
C TYR A 256 -2.59 3.84 4.96
N ASN A 257 -3.20 4.32 6.06
CA ASN A 257 -3.21 5.75 6.38
C ASN A 257 -1.98 6.09 7.26
N PRO A 258 -1.24 7.18 7.00
CA PRO A 258 -0.12 7.65 7.82
C PRO A 258 -0.60 8.14 9.20
N THR A 259 -0.88 7.19 10.07
CA THR A 259 -1.45 7.35 11.41
C THR A 259 -0.88 6.27 12.32
N ARG A 260 -0.94 6.49 13.63
CA ARG A 260 -0.52 5.48 14.61
C ARG A 260 -1.27 4.16 14.46
N ASN A 261 -2.59 4.20 14.27
CA ASN A 261 -3.39 2.98 14.11
C ASN A 261 -3.00 2.23 12.83
N GLY A 262 -2.69 2.93 11.74
CA GLY A 262 -2.30 2.29 10.48
C GLY A 262 -0.97 1.53 10.57
N ASP A 263 -0.07 1.89 11.49
CA ASP A 263 1.23 1.22 11.64
C ASP A 263 1.27 0.22 12.80
N GLU A 264 0.61 0.53 13.93
CA GLU A 264 0.76 -0.25 15.17
C GLU A 264 -0.44 -1.15 15.49
N ARG A 265 -1.58 -1.00 14.80
CA ARG A 265 -2.84 -1.65 15.22
C ARG A 265 -3.60 -2.34 14.10
N ASN A 266 -3.91 -1.66 13.01
CA ASN A 266 -4.75 -2.20 11.95
C ASN A 266 -3.94 -3.10 11.01
N ASP A 267 -4.59 -4.12 10.44
CA ASP A 267 -4.04 -4.84 9.30
C ASP A 267 -4.09 -3.95 8.06
N GLU A 268 -2.92 -3.58 7.55
CA GLU A 268 -2.76 -2.65 6.44
C GLU A 268 -1.66 -3.15 5.51
N ASN A 269 -1.65 -2.66 4.26
CA ASN A 269 -0.52 -2.87 3.37
C ASN A 269 -0.04 -1.57 2.72
N ILE A 270 1.25 -1.56 2.38
CA ILE A 270 1.83 -0.61 1.43
C ILE A 270 2.48 -1.34 0.26
N LEU A 271 2.41 -0.71 -0.91
CA LEU A 271 3.07 -1.09 -2.14
C LEU A 271 3.95 0.09 -2.58
N VAL A 272 5.24 -0.17 -2.73
CA VAL A 272 6.24 0.80 -3.20
C VAL A 272 6.59 0.47 -4.64
N LEU A 273 6.34 1.42 -5.54
CA LEU A 273 6.42 1.28 -6.99
C LEU A 273 7.43 2.29 -7.54
N ARG A 274 8.20 1.88 -8.56
CA ARG A 274 9.26 2.70 -9.21
C ARG A 274 9.16 2.71 -10.73
N GLU A 275 8.06 2.19 -11.25
CA GLU A 275 7.74 2.15 -12.67
C GLU A 275 7.32 3.55 -13.13
N SER A 276 8.02 4.11 -14.11
CA SER A 276 7.81 5.50 -14.53
C SER A 276 6.39 5.80 -15.01
N ASN A 277 5.68 4.83 -15.58
CA ASN A 277 4.27 4.98 -15.99
C ASN A 277 3.34 5.08 -14.77
N VAL A 278 3.60 4.31 -13.71
CA VAL A 278 2.83 4.34 -12.46
C VAL A 278 3.05 5.66 -11.74
N VAL A 279 4.31 6.10 -11.60
CA VAL A 279 4.64 7.37 -10.94
C VAL A 279 3.98 8.54 -11.67
N LYS A 280 4.10 8.60 -13.01
CA LYS A 280 3.45 9.63 -13.83
C LYS A 280 1.92 9.59 -13.74
N ALA A 281 1.32 8.42 -13.60
CA ALA A 281 -0.13 8.31 -13.41
C ALA A 281 -0.57 8.98 -12.10
N PHE A 282 0.17 8.76 -11.01
CA PHE A 282 -0.10 9.40 -9.73
C PHE A 282 0.23 10.90 -9.73
N GLU A 283 1.29 11.34 -10.40
CA GLU A 283 1.59 12.78 -10.59
C GLU A 283 0.46 13.48 -11.36
N GLY A 284 -0.03 12.86 -12.44
CA GLY A 284 -1.14 13.38 -13.22
C GLY A 284 -2.44 13.49 -12.39
N GLU A 285 -2.70 12.51 -11.53
CA GLU A 285 -3.83 12.58 -10.59
C GLU A 285 -3.64 13.67 -9.54
N PHE A 286 -2.43 13.78 -8.98
CA PHE A 286 -2.08 14.83 -8.03
C PHE A 286 -2.34 16.21 -8.62
N GLU A 287 -1.81 16.50 -9.83
CA GLU A 287 -2.00 17.79 -10.49
C GLU A 287 -3.47 18.09 -10.77
N ARG A 288 -4.24 17.08 -11.19
CA ARG A 288 -5.68 17.24 -11.41
C ARG A 288 -6.41 17.70 -10.14
N LEU A 289 -6.09 17.10 -9.00
CA LEU A 289 -6.70 17.41 -7.71
C LEU A 289 -6.12 18.69 -7.08
N TRP A 290 -4.90 19.07 -7.42
CA TRP A 290 -4.25 20.28 -6.94
C TRP A 290 -4.86 21.56 -7.54
N LEU A 291 -5.37 21.46 -8.78
CA LEU A 291 -5.93 22.57 -9.55
C LEU A 291 -7.44 22.81 -9.32
N THR A 292 -8.12 21.93 -8.58
CA THR A 292 -9.50 22.14 -8.11
C THR A 292 -9.57 23.10 -6.93
#